data_AF-A0A5C3PFX5-F1
#
_entry.id   AF-A0A5C3PFX5-F1
#
_cell.length_a   1.000
_cell.length_b   1.000
_cell.length_c   1.000
_cell.angle_alpha   90.00
_cell.angle_beta   90.00
_cell.angle_gamma   90.00
#
_symmetry.space_group_name_H-M   'P 1'
#
loop_
_entity.id
_entity.type
_entity.pdbx_description
1 polymer ?
#
loop_
_entity_poly.entity_id
_entity_poly.type
_entity_poly.pdbx_seq_one_letter_code
_entity_poly.pdbx_strand_id
1 'polypeptide(L)'
;MWAGPHRNLYLNHASIRVMSRNCLIGYLGDSLETEYSCPPSPRLNAKLEKIAPWLLKARIVSNYAGFKKAIDAILQDDSLADADLEKQAMRHLETLSHPDMEQYNKPKQQILRRLTPEFSMKRLLEAIYWTAHDLDLKDGGGYVLAAICACEILVGEQVDGPGSDMATRPERLAIELTNLARLWHRFVIVHGMSPERGKESGMDVGEPIIEFSEETRKQVMQRDQYTCFKTGSADGGAMERSRLEGTPICERRFLGDRIDEQNPIRRMTTDFFQRVLGIDKLDVALDGPGNAILLDRYAGSIWSSHHWTLKPTQIPNRYKIVDTFGPRKGDGGARNGVYISFADHSVDKHTTEKAQGVELPNRDLILLHAACASIQHRSGAFSFSAPRGWQPWLEGYLGPPNEDATRLAEGRIWGQDDLLPTINLKFQIFLFLVWVLFLLWWQPFDDVYVPLA
;
A
#
# COMPACT_ATOMS: atom_id res chain seq x y z
N MET A 1 39.17 48.59 -27.64
CA MET A 1 38.73 47.33 -26.98
C MET A 1 37.21 47.37 -26.87
N TRP A 2 36.57 46.52 -27.69
CA TRP A 2 35.21 45.95 -27.63
C TRP A 2 34.03 46.79 -27.08
N ALA A 3 33.33 47.40 -28.05
CA ALA A 3 31.91 47.23 -28.39
C ALA A 3 30.83 47.01 -27.29
N GLY A 4 29.90 47.97 -27.20
CA GLY A 4 28.53 47.77 -27.68
C GLY A 4 27.41 47.53 -26.66
N PRO A 5 26.49 48.50 -26.48
CA PRO A 5 25.15 48.30 -25.91
C PRO A 5 24.11 48.09 -27.04
N HIS A 6 22.91 47.54 -26.75
CA HIS A 6 21.64 48.05 -27.29
C HIS A 6 20.41 47.30 -26.73
N ARG A 7 19.37 48.08 -26.47
CA ARG A 7 18.02 47.71 -26.00
C ARG A 7 17.04 47.49 -27.17
N ASN A 8 16.02 46.68 -26.87
CA ASN A 8 14.58 46.84 -27.12
C ASN A 8 13.92 46.64 -28.51
N LEU A 9 12.90 45.77 -28.47
CA LEU A 9 11.47 45.93 -28.84
C LEU A 9 10.95 45.54 -30.24
N TYR A 10 9.86 44.75 -30.19
CA TYR A 10 8.71 44.61 -31.12
C TYR A 10 9.02 44.04 -32.54
N LEU A 11 8.28 43.13 -33.18
CA LEU A 11 6.84 42.92 -33.40
C LEU A 11 6.60 41.55 -34.09
N ASN A 12 5.37 41.03 -33.94
CA ASN A 12 4.54 40.23 -34.87
C ASN A 12 5.17 39.21 -35.84
N HIS A 13 4.66 37.97 -35.79
CA HIS A 13 4.00 37.34 -36.95
C HIS A 13 3.09 36.18 -36.53
N ALA A 14 1.79 36.39 -36.67
CA ALA A 14 0.80 35.34 -36.86
C ALA A 14 0.65 35.10 -38.36
N SER A 15 0.51 33.84 -38.79
CA SER A 15 -0.53 33.38 -39.74
C SER A 15 -0.21 32.06 -40.48
N ILE A 16 -1.19 31.14 -40.34
CA ILE A 16 -1.81 30.32 -41.40
C ILE A 16 -1.03 29.10 -41.95
N ARG A 17 -1.56 27.90 -41.62
CA ARG A 17 -2.05 26.96 -42.65
C ARG A 17 -3.33 26.25 -42.20
N VAL A 18 -4.38 26.55 -42.94
CA VAL A 18 -5.67 25.86 -43.04
C VAL A 18 -5.60 24.86 -44.22
N MET A 19 -6.44 23.81 -44.16
CA MET A 19 -6.91 22.88 -45.21
C MET A 19 -6.53 21.41 -44.94
N SER A 20 -7.43 20.42 -45.05
CA SER A 20 -8.84 20.41 -45.43
C SER A 20 -9.55 19.17 -44.89
N ARG A 21 -10.88 19.31 -44.73
CA ARG A 21 -11.87 18.24 -44.71
C ARG A 21 -12.03 17.67 -46.13
N ASN A 22 -12.35 16.38 -46.24
CA ASN A 22 -13.57 15.84 -46.87
C ASN A 22 -13.36 14.38 -47.32
N CYS A 23 -14.16 13.47 -46.77
CA CYS A 23 -15.08 12.67 -47.57
C CYS A 23 -16.17 12.08 -46.69
N LEU A 24 -17.40 12.27 -47.15
CA LEU A 24 -18.66 11.91 -46.53
C LEU A 24 -19.51 11.37 -47.68
N ILE A 25 -19.89 10.10 -47.64
CA ILE A 25 -21.03 9.52 -48.38
C ILE A 25 -21.65 8.44 -47.47
N GLY A 26 -22.96 8.56 -47.22
CA GLY A 26 -23.81 7.60 -46.48
C GLY A 26 -24.08 6.32 -47.29
N TYR A 27 -24.75 5.29 -46.78
CA TYR A 27 -26.12 5.29 -46.25
C TYR A 27 -26.44 3.89 -45.65
N LEU A 28 -27.24 3.88 -44.56
CA LEU A 28 -28.15 2.86 -44.00
C LEU A 28 -27.81 1.35 -44.00
N GLY A 29 -28.00 0.73 -42.82
CA GLY A 29 -28.56 -0.63 -42.70
C GLY A 29 -27.92 -1.53 -41.64
N ASP A 30 -28.57 -1.60 -40.49
CA ASP A 30 -28.70 -2.73 -39.55
C ASP A 30 -27.51 -3.65 -39.19
N SER A 31 -27.34 -3.76 -37.86
CA SER A 31 -27.03 -4.98 -37.12
C SER A 31 -25.81 -5.78 -37.55
N LEU A 32 -24.73 -5.68 -36.76
CA LEU A 32 -23.87 -6.82 -36.40
C LEU A 32 -22.83 -6.40 -35.35
N GLU A 33 -22.82 -7.16 -34.27
CA GLU A 33 -21.72 -7.28 -33.31
C GLU A 33 -20.38 -7.34 -34.05
N THR A 34 -19.51 -6.38 -33.81
CA THR A 34 -18.10 -6.49 -34.19
C THR A 34 -17.22 -5.93 -33.08
N GLU A 35 -16.54 -6.86 -32.42
CA GLU A 35 -15.43 -6.63 -31.50
C GLU A 35 -14.33 -5.83 -32.21
N TYR A 36 -14.24 -4.53 -31.93
CA TYR A 36 -13.03 -3.78 -32.21
C TYR A 36 -12.07 -3.92 -31.04
N SER A 37 -11.32 -5.03 -31.05
CA SER A 37 -10.06 -5.13 -30.34
C SER A 37 -9.04 -4.23 -31.05
N CYS A 38 -8.86 -3.01 -30.54
CA CYS A 38 -7.74 -2.17 -30.96
C CYS A 38 -6.43 -2.89 -30.61
N PRO A 39 -5.56 -3.24 -31.58
CA PRO A 39 -4.24 -3.74 -31.25
C PRO A 39 -3.47 -2.63 -30.51
N PRO A 40 -2.69 -2.97 -29.47
CA PRO A 40 -1.90 -1.97 -28.76
C PRO A 40 -0.98 -1.23 -29.74
N SER A 41 -0.86 0.08 -29.51
CA SER A 41 -0.03 0.97 -30.33
C SER A 41 1.34 0.35 -30.63
N PRO A 42 1.81 0.35 -31.90
CA PRO A 42 3.13 -0.14 -32.27
C PRO A 42 4.27 0.51 -31.44
N ARG A 43 4.05 1.70 -30.90
CA ARG A 43 4.99 2.40 -30.00
C ARG A 43 5.05 1.79 -28.60
N LEU A 44 3.97 1.19 -28.11
CA LEU A 44 3.93 0.50 -26.82
C LEU A 44 4.63 -0.87 -26.93
N ASN A 45 4.39 -1.60 -28.01
CA ASN A 45 5.08 -2.87 -28.29
C ASN A 45 6.58 -2.65 -28.52
N ALA A 46 7.00 -1.61 -29.25
CA ALA A 46 8.42 -1.28 -29.42
C ALA A 46 9.11 -0.82 -28.11
N LYS A 47 8.38 -0.19 -27.17
CA LYS A 47 8.88 0.14 -25.82
C LYS A 47 8.98 -1.10 -24.95
N LEU A 48 7.98 -1.98 -24.99
CA LEU A 48 7.99 -3.26 -24.29
C LEU A 48 9.12 -4.14 -24.82
N GLU A 49 9.35 -4.23 -26.14
CA GLU A 49 10.47 -4.98 -26.76
C GLU A 49 11.87 -4.41 -26.45
N LYS A 50 11.99 -3.12 -26.14
CA LYS A 50 13.26 -2.54 -25.62
C LYS A 50 13.50 -2.87 -24.15
N ILE A 51 12.43 -3.13 -23.40
CA ILE A 51 12.45 -3.53 -21.98
C ILE A 51 12.41 -5.07 -21.85
N ALA A 52 11.93 -5.80 -22.84
CA ALA A 52 11.72 -7.26 -22.80
C ALA A 52 12.99 -8.14 -22.81
N PRO A 53 14.16 -7.75 -23.36
CA PRO A 53 15.29 -8.67 -23.50
C PRO A 53 15.86 -9.13 -22.16
N TRP A 54 15.62 -8.36 -21.09
CA TRP A 54 16.00 -8.73 -19.72
C TRP A 54 14.88 -9.46 -18.94
N LEU A 55 13.63 -9.40 -19.42
CA LEU A 55 12.44 -9.94 -18.76
C LEU A 55 12.08 -11.35 -19.25
N LEU A 56 12.39 -11.66 -20.50
CA LEU A 56 12.11 -12.95 -21.13
C LEU A 56 13.19 -14.02 -20.91
N LYS A 57 14.30 -13.69 -20.23
CA LYS A 57 15.37 -14.65 -19.91
C LYS A 57 15.19 -15.39 -18.58
N ALA A 58 14.18 -15.05 -17.78
CA ALA A 58 13.92 -15.73 -16.52
C ALA A 58 13.12 -17.02 -16.77
N ARG A 59 13.68 -18.17 -16.42
CA ARG A 59 13.08 -19.49 -16.67
C ARG A 59 11.73 -19.68 -15.99
N ILE A 60 11.56 -19.17 -14.76
CA ILE A 60 10.25 -19.15 -14.08
C ILE A 60 9.20 -18.41 -14.90
N VAL A 61 9.58 -17.34 -15.60
CA VAL A 61 8.66 -16.57 -16.43
C VAL A 61 8.34 -17.29 -17.74
N SER A 62 9.33 -17.94 -18.36
CA SER A 62 9.14 -18.67 -19.62
C SER A 62 8.49 -20.04 -19.45
N ASN A 63 8.66 -20.71 -18.29
CA ASN A 63 8.03 -21.98 -17.93
C ASN A 63 7.17 -21.85 -16.67
N TYR A 64 6.30 -20.84 -16.64
CA TYR A 64 5.43 -20.63 -15.49
C TYR A 64 4.50 -21.81 -15.22
N ALA A 65 4.00 -22.46 -16.28
CA ALA A 65 3.14 -23.63 -16.15
C ALA A 65 3.85 -24.79 -15.43
N GLY A 66 5.12 -25.06 -15.79
CA GLY A 66 5.93 -26.08 -15.10
C GLY A 66 6.21 -25.71 -13.65
N PHE A 67 6.55 -24.45 -13.39
CA PHE A 67 6.74 -23.95 -12.02
C PHE A 67 5.48 -24.09 -11.16
N LYS A 68 4.31 -23.68 -11.69
CA LYS A 68 3.02 -23.82 -11.00
C LYS A 68 2.69 -25.28 -10.71
N LYS A 69 2.90 -26.17 -11.69
CA LYS A 69 2.70 -27.61 -11.50
C LYS A 69 3.60 -28.18 -10.39
N ALA A 70 4.85 -27.74 -10.31
CA ALA A 70 5.76 -28.16 -9.24
C ALA A 70 5.29 -27.67 -7.86
N ILE A 71 4.79 -26.43 -7.77
CA ILE A 71 4.19 -25.91 -6.53
C ILE A 71 2.97 -26.74 -6.12
N ASP A 72 2.03 -26.94 -7.05
CA ASP A 72 0.80 -27.68 -6.78
C ASP A 72 1.11 -29.13 -6.36
N ALA A 73 2.13 -29.76 -6.94
CA ALA A 73 2.57 -31.10 -6.55
C ALA A 73 3.13 -31.13 -5.12
N ILE A 74 3.91 -30.12 -4.70
CA ILE A 74 4.43 -30.02 -3.32
C ILE A 74 3.28 -29.81 -2.33
N LEU A 75 2.33 -28.92 -2.65
CA LEU A 75 1.20 -28.62 -1.78
C LEU A 75 0.20 -29.77 -1.64
N GLN A 76 0.18 -30.71 -2.59
CA GLN A 76 -0.67 -31.90 -2.56
C GLN A 76 0.04 -33.13 -1.95
N ASP A 77 1.30 -33.01 -1.55
CA ASP A 77 2.06 -34.11 -0.96
C ASP A 77 1.78 -34.22 0.55
N ASP A 78 0.78 -35.03 0.90
CA ASP A 78 0.39 -35.31 2.29
C ASP A 78 1.51 -35.99 3.12
N SER A 79 2.57 -36.49 2.47
CA SER A 79 3.71 -37.09 3.16
C SER A 79 4.69 -36.05 3.72
N LEU A 80 4.60 -34.80 3.26
CA LEU A 80 5.47 -33.70 3.66
C LEU A 80 4.79 -32.83 4.71
N ALA A 81 5.25 -32.91 5.96
CA ALA A 81 4.74 -32.04 7.02
C ALA A 81 5.15 -30.58 6.79
N ASP A 82 4.29 -29.62 7.19
CA ASP A 82 4.54 -28.17 7.06
C ASP A 82 5.90 -27.74 7.63
N ALA A 83 6.29 -28.29 8.79
CA ALA A 83 7.57 -28.00 9.44
C ALA A 83 8.77 -28.49 8.62
N ASP A 84 8.62 -29.62 7.91
CA ASP A 84 9.67 -30.15 7.03
C ASP A 84 9.75 -29.32 5.74
N LEU A 85 8.62 -28.90 5.18
CA LEU A 85 8.57 -27.97 4.05
C LEU A 85 9.25 -26.64 4.38
N GLU A 86 8.93 -26.06 5.54
CA GLU A 86 9.58 -24.85 6.04
C GLU A 86 11.09 -25.03 6.14
N LYS A 87 11.53 -26.09 6.82
CA LYS A 87 12.95 -26.40 6.99
C LYS A 87 13.68 -26.57 5.65
N GLN A 88 13.05 -27.23 4.67
CA GLN A 88 13.60 -27.39 3.33
C GLN A 88 13.71 -26.06 2.59
N ALA A 89 12.63 -25.27 2.55
CA ALA A 89 12.62 -23.97 1.91
C ALA A 89 13.68 -23.02 2.50
N MET A 90 13.80 -22.95 3.83
CA MET A 90 14.81 -22.13 4.50
C MET A 90 16.23 -22.59 4.16
N ARG A 91 16.47 -23.90 4.08
CA ARG A 91 17.76 -24.45 3.63
C ARG A 91 18.09 -24.04 2.19
N HIS A 92 17.12 -24.00 1.28
CA HIS A 92 17.34 -23.54 -0.08
C HIS A 92 17.68 -22.04 -0.12
N LEU A 93 16.99 -21.22 0.67
CA LEU A 93 17.27 -19.79 0.80
C LEU A 93 18.69 -19.48 1.32
N GLU A 94 19.27 -20.35 2.17
CA GLU A 94 20.65 -20.17 2.63
C GLU A 94 21.68 -20.18 1.49
N THR A 95 21.34 -20.70 0.32
CA THR A 95 22.18 -20.61 -0.88
C THR A 95 22.51 -19.16 -1.25
N LEU A 96 21.56 -18.24 -1.05
CA LEU A 96 21.76 -16.81 -1.29
C LEU A 96 22.65 -16.13 -0.23
N SER A 97 22.89 -16.76 0.92
CA SER A 97 23.80 -16.27 1.97
C SER A 97 25.27 -16.58 1.66
N HIS A 98 25.55 -17.48 0.73
CA HIS A 98 26.92 -17.88 0.42
C HIS A 98 27.69 -16.71 -0.22
N PRO A 99 28.96 -16.44 0.18
CA PRO A 99 29.75 -15.35 -0.40
C PRO A 99 29.82 -15.38 -1.93
N ASP A 100 30.01 -16.57 -2.51
CA ASP A 100 30.06 -16.75 -3.97
C ASP A 100 28.73 -16.43 -4.69
N MET A 101 27.62 -16.39 -3.95
CA MET A 101 26.28 -16.11 -4.48
C MET A 101 25.80 -14.68 -4.19
N GLU A 102 26.65 -13.84 -3.60
CA GLU A 102 26.30 -12.48 -3.19
C GLU A 102 25.74 -11.63 -4.35
N GLN A 103 26.26 -11.83 -5.56
CA GLN A 103 25.80 -11.15 -6.78
C GLN A 103 24.33 -11.43 -7.16
N TYR A 104 23.79 -12.58 -6.74
CA TYR A 104 22.40 -12.96 -6.95
C TYR A 104 21.51 -12.39 -5.85
N ASN A 105 22.01 -12.38 -4.62
CA ASN A 105 21.28 -11.90 -3.46
C ASN A 105 21.14 -10.36 -3.43
N LYS A 106 22.11 -9.62 -3.98
CA LYS A 106 22.05 -8.16 -4.05
C LYS A 106 21.36 -7.67 -5.33
N PRO A 107 20.48 -6.65 -5.25
CA PRO A 107 19.92 -6.03 -6.45
C PRO A 107 21.03 -5.28 -7.21
N LYS A 108 20.88 -5.17 -8.53
CA LYS A 108 21.81 -4.39 -9.36
C LYS A 108 21.83 -2.92 -8.90
N GLN A 109 23.00 -2.27 -9.02
CA GLN A 109 23.23 -0.89 -8.52
C GLN A 109 22.20 0.16 -8.99
N GLN A 110 21.60 -0.03 -10.16
CA GLN A 110 20.58 0.88 -10.68
C GLN A 110 19.29 0.87 -9.83
N ILE A 111 18.98 -0.24 -9.16
CA ILE A 111 17.83 -0.39 -8.26
C ILE A 111 18.19 0.11 -6.84
N LEU A 112 19.45 0.01 -6.43
CA LEU A 112 19.94 0.37 -5.09
C LEU A 112 19.68 1.83 -4.70
N ARG A 113 19.56 2.77 -5.66
CA ARG A 113 19.22 4.17 -5.33
C ARG A 113 17.88 4.31 -4.59
N ARG A 114 17.01 3.29 -4.67
CA ARG A 114 15.67 3.26 -4.09
C ARG A 114 15.48 2.11 -3.10
N LEU A 115 16.55 1.48 -2.64
CA LEU A 115 16.48 0.41 -1.64
C LEU A 115 17.36 0.77 -0.46
N THR A 116 17.07 0.20 0.71
CA THR A 116 17.96 0.35 1.86
C THR A 116 19.20 -0.55 1.65
N PRO A 117 20.36 -0.21 2.23
CA PRO A 117 21.53 -1.09 2.25
C PRO A 117 21.23 -2.51 2.76
N GLU A 118 20.19 -2.63 3.57
CA GLU A 118 19.71 -3.84 4.21
C GLU A 118 18.90 -4.75 3.27
N PHE A 119 18.47 -4.29 2.10
CA PHE A 119 17.67 -5.08 1.18
C PHE A 119 18.46 -6.22 0.52
N SER A 120 17.85 -7.41 0.46
CA SER A 120 18.36 -8.55 -0.30
C SER A 120 17.23 -9.41 -0.86
N MET A 121 17.51 -10.22 -1.88
CA MET A 121 16.53 -11.14 -2.47
C MET A 121 16.07 -12.18 -1.45
N LYS A 122 16.99 -12.70 -0.63
CA LYS A 122 16.67 -13.60 0.49
C LYS A 122 15.66 -12.94 1.44
N ARG A 123 15.95 -11.73 1.90
CA ARG A 123 15.08 -11.01 2.83
C ARG A 123 13.71 -10.69 2.25
N LEU A 124 13.62 -10.48 0.93
CA LEU A 124 12.32 -10.29 0.29
C LEU A 124 11.47 -11.56 0.32
N LEU A 125 12.06 -12.73 0.01
CA LEU A 125 11.36 -14.01 0.06
C LEU A 125 10.91 -14.33 1.50
N GLU A 126 11.81 -14.15 2.47
CA GLU A 126 11.49 -14.28 3.90
C GLU A 126 10.40 -13.29 4.34
N ALA A 127 10.48 -12.04 3.89
CA ALA A 127 9.48 -11.02 4.23
C ALA A 127 8.08 -11.39 3.75
N ILE A 128 7.95 -12.03 2.59
CA ILE A 128 6.67 -12.49 2.04
C ILE A 128 6.12 -13.64 2.89
N TYR A 129 6.95 -14.63 3.22
CA TYR A 129 6.58 -15.74 4.11
C TYR A 129 6.11 -15.23 5.49
N TRP A 130 6.94 -14.41 6.15
CA TRP A 130 6.62 -13.88 7.47
C TRP A 130 5.40 -12.95 7.45
N THR A 131 5.14 -12.26 6.35
CA THR A 131 3.93 -11.46 6.19
C THR A 131 2.68 -12.33 6.13
N ALA A 132 2.72 -13.43 5.37
CA ALA A 132 1.61 -14.39 5.34
C ALA A 132 1.34 -14.97 6.74
N HIS A 133 2.40 -15.36 7.46
CA HIS A 133 2.28 -15.84 8.83
C HIS A 133 1.68 -14.79 9.78
N ASP A 134 2.17 -13.55 9.75
CA ASP A 134 1.68 -12.45 10.58
C ASP A 134 0.21 -12.08 10.34
N LEU A 135 -0.27 -12.30 9.12
CA LEU A 135 -1.66 -12.08 8.68
C LEU A 135 -2.56 -13.31 8.85
N ASP A 136 -2.05 -14.39 9.46
CA ASP A 136 -2.74 -15.68 9.64
C ASP A 136 -3.19 -16.32 8.30
N LEU A 137 -2.40 -16.14 7.25
CA LEU A 137 -2.62 -16.68 5.91
C LEU A 137 -1.84 -17.98 5.74
N LYS A 138 -2.30 -19.06 6.39
CA LYS A 138 -1.61 -20.36 6.42
C LYS A 138 -1.30 -20.90 5.02
N ASP A 139 -2.32 -20.93 4.16
CA ASP A 139 -2.18 -21.40 2.77
C ASP A 139 -1.18 -20.53 1.99
N GLY A 140 -1.17 -19.22 2.28
CA GLY A 140 -0.22 -18.29 1.68
C GLY A 140 1.22 -18.52 2.12
N GLY A 141 1.45 -18.83 3.40
CA GLY A 141 2.74 -19.26 3.90
C GLY A 141 3.21 -20.54 3.22
N GLY A 142 2.34 -21.56 3.15
CA GLY A 142 2.61 -22.82 2.46
C GLY A 142 2.97 -22.63 0.98
N TYR A 143 2.22 -21.79 0.26
CA TYR A 143 2.50 -21.46 -1.14
C TYR A 143 3.89 -20.83 -1.33
N VAL A 144 4.30 -19.93 -0.44
CA VAL A 144 5.62 -19.27 -0.52
C VAL A 144 6.74 -20.28 -0.32
N LEU A 145 6.62 -21.17 0.67
CA LEU A 145 7.60 -22.22 0.94
C LEU A 145 7.67 -23.23 -0.23
N ALA A 146 6.52 -23.66 -0.74
CA ALA A 146 6.44 -24.55 -1.90
C ALA A 146 7.04 -23.89 -3.15
N ALA A 147 6.84 -22.60 -3.37
CA ALA A 147 7.47 -21.85 -4.47
C ALA A 147 9.00 -21.82 -4.37
N ILE A 148 9.55 -21.70 -3.16
CA ILE A 148 11.00 -21.77 -2.94
C ILE A 148 11.53 -23.19 -3.23
N CYS A 149 10.86 -24.23 -2.74
CA CYS A 149 11.23 -25.63 -3.00
C CYS A 149 11.09 -26.00 -4.49
N ALA A 150 10.07 -25.49 -5.18
CA ALA A 150 9.89 -25.71 -6.62
C ALA A 150 11.06 -25.17 -7.46
N CYS A 151 11.74 -24.10 -7.01
CA CYS A 151 12.98 -23.65 -7.66
C CYS A 151 14.06 -24.73 -7.68
N GLU A 152 14.22 -25.51 -6.61
CA GLU A 152 15.20 -26.60 -6.55
C GLU A 152 14.83 -27.78 -7.48
N ILE A 153 13.55 -28.13 -7.55
CA ILE A 153 13.07 -29.19 -8.47
C ILE A 153 13.40 -28.83 -9.92
N LEU A 154 13.14 -27.57 -10.32
CA LEU A 154 13.45 -27.10 -11.67
C LEU A 154 14.95 -27.15 -12.00
N VAL A 155 15.82 -26.95 -11.01
CA VAL A 155 17.28 -27.08 -11.17
C VAL A 155 17.66 -28.56 -11.37
N GLY A 156 17.04 -29.48 -10.63
CA GLY A 156 17.28 -30.92 -10.72
C GLY A 156 16.96 -31.52 -12.10
N GLU A 157 15.85 -31.11 -12.72
CA GLU A 157 15.44 -31.57 -14.06
C GLU A 157 16.40 -31.19 -15.20
N GLN A 158 17.37 -30.29 -14.94
CA GLN A 158 18.21 -29.67 -15.97
C GLN A 158 19.63 -30.26 -16.07
N VAL A 159 19.99 -31.19 -15.17
CA VAL A 159 21.36 -31.74 -15.11
C VAL A 159 21.68 -32.66 -16.30
N ASP A 160 20.66 -33.15 -17.02
CA ASP A 160 20.83 -34.19 -18.05
C ASP A 160 20.78 -33.67 -19.51
N GLY A 161 20.78 -32.35 -19.72
CA GLY A 161 20.71 -31.75 -21.06
C GLY A 161 22.08 -31.63 -21.77
N PRO A 162 22.26 -32.15 -23.00
CA PRO A 162 23.50 -31.96 -23.75
C PRO A 162 23.67 -30.48 -24.14
N GLY A 163 24.69 -29.83 -23.56
CA GLY A 163 24.95 -28.39 -23.73
C GLY A 163 24.68 -27.53 -22.49
N SER A 164 24.41 -28.16 -21.33
CA SER A 164 24.14 -27.46 -20.08
C SER A 164 25.31 -26.55 -19.65
N ASP A 165 24.98 -25.29 -19.44
CA ASP A 165 25.82 -24.18 -19.00
C ASP A 165 26.74 -24.53 -17.81
N MET A 166 27.92 -23.91 -17.75
CA MET A 166 29.00 -24.19 -16.77
C MET A 166 28.63 -23.89 -15.31
N ALA A 167 27.42 -23.37 -15.05
CA ALA A 167 26.97 -23.00 -13.72
C ALA A 167 26.77 -24.22 -12.81
N THR A 168 27.32 -24.14 -11.60
CA THR A 168 27.16 -25.16 -10.55
C THR A 168 25.70 -25.26 -10.07
N ARG A 169 25.31 -26.39 -9.45
CA ARG A 169 23.94 -26.54 -8.91
C ARG A 169 23.54 -25.41 -7.93
N PRO A 170 24.37 -25.00 -6.94
CA PRO A 170 24.04 -23.88 -6.06
C PRO A 170 23.86 -22.55 -6.81
N GLU A 171 24.66 -22.30 -7.84
CA GLU A 171 24.56 -21.10 -8.67
C GLU A 171 23.24 -21.07 -9.45
N ARG A 172 22.82 -22.21 -10.02
CA ARG A 172 21.51 -22.33 -10.69
C ARG A 172 20.36 -22.10 -9.72
N LEU A 173 20.41 -22.65 -8.51
CA LEU A 173 19.40 -22.38 -7.48
C LEU A 173 19.36 -20.89 -7.11
N ALA A 174 20.51 -20.25 -6.91
CA ALA A 174 20.59 -18.83 -6.61
C ALA A 174 19.97 -17.97 -7.74
N ILE A 175 20.17 -18.34 -9.00
CA ILE A 175 19.55 -17.70 -10.16
C ILE A 175 18.02 -17.81 -10.10
N GLU A 176 17.47 -19.00 -9.85
CA GLU A 176 16.02 -19.20 -9.83
C GLU A 176 15.35 -18.51 -8.63
N LEU A 177 15.96 -18.59 -7.43
CA LEU A 177 15.47 -17.85 -6.26
C LEU A 177 15.49 -16.33 -6.50
N THR A 178 16.53 -15.82 -7.17
CA THR A 178 16.61 -14.41 -7.55
C THR A 178 15.54 -14.02 -8.57
N ASN A 179 15.21 -14.91 -9.51
CA ASN A 179 14.14 -14.68 -10.47
C ASN A 179 12.78 -14.63 -9.77
N LEU A 180 12.52 -15.55 -8.84
CA LEU A 180 11.32 -15.56 -8.00
C LEU A 180 11.21 -14.25 -7.19
N ALA A 181 12.29 -13.88 -6.51
CA ALA A 181 12.34 -12.65 -5.72
C ALA A 181 12.11 -11.40 -6.60
N ARG A 182 12.74 -11.31 -7.78
CA ARG A 182 12.53 -10.18 -8.71
C ARG A 182 11.09 -10.08 -9.21
N LEU A 183 10.45 -11.22 -9.44
CA LEU A 183 9.06 -11.28 -9.85
C LEU A 183 8.15 -10.69 -8.76
N TRP A 184 8.28 -11.18 -7.53
CA TRP A 184 7.49 -10.68 -6.40
C TRP A 184 7.88 -9.26 -5.98
N HIS A 185 9.15 -8.88 -6.12
CA HIS A 185 9.59 -7.49 -5.94
C HIS A 185 8.85 -6.56 -6.87
N ARG A 186 8.72 -6.94 -8.16
CA ARG A 186 7.99 -6.13 -9.12
C ARG A 186 6.54 -5.96 -8.69
N PHE A 187 5.92 -7.02 -8.19
CA PHE A 187 4.59 -6.95 -7.59
C PHE A 187 4.54 -5.94 -6.42
N VAL A 188 5.35 -6.15 -5.37
CA VAL A 188 5.29 -5.33 -4.13
C VAL A 188 5.73 -3.88 -4.33
N ILE A 189 6.74 -3.63 -5.17
CA ILE A 189 7.34 -2.29 -5.35
C ILE A 189 6.69 -1.53 -6.51
N VAL A 190 6.55 -2.16 -7.69
CA VAL A 190 5.98 -1.46 -8.85
C VAL A 190 4.48 -1.26 -8.69
N HIS A 191 3.81 -2.08 -7.86
CA HIS A 191 2.41 -1.87 -7.54
C HIS A 191 2.16 -1.30 -6.13
N GLY A 192 3.16 -1.22 -5.25
CA GLY A 192 3.02 -0.57 -3.93
C GLY A 192 3.56 0.86 -3.82
N MET A 193 4.29 1.39 -4.81
CA MET A 193 4.80 2.78 -4.72
C MET A 193 3.90 3.80 -5.41
N SER A 194 3.45 4.81 -4.66
CA SER A 194 2.57 5.89 -5.13
C SER A 194 3.05 6.57 -6.44
N PRO A 195 2.13 6.94 -7.35
CA PRO A 195 2.42 7.58 -8.63
C PRO A 195 3.00 9.00 -8.52
N GLU A 196 2.94 9.65 -7.36
CA GLU A 196 3.42 11.05 -7.20
C GLU A 196 4.88 11.24 -7.61
N ARG A 197 5.70 10.18 -7.58
CA ARG A 197 7.13 10.25 -7.91
C ARG A 197 7.48 9.85 -9.35
N GLY A 198 6.49 9.50 -10.18
CA GLY A 198 6.70 9.28 -11.61
C GLY A 198 7.30 10.50 -12.32
N LYS A 199 6.92 11.71 -11.87
CA LYS A 199 7.35 12.99 -12.45
C LYS A 199 8.87 13.23 -12.37
N GLU A 200 9.56 12.77 -11.32
CA GLU A 200 11.02 12.98 -11.19
C GLU A 200 11.85 12.03 -12.03
N SER A 201 11.28 10.89 -12.46
CA SER A 201 12.02 9.85 -13.17
C SER A 201 12.01 9.98 -14.69
N GLY A 202 11.30 10.97 -15.24
CA GLY A 202 11.14 11.14 -16.69
C GLY A 202 10.41 9.99 -17.40
N MET A 203 9.96 8.97 -16.65
CA MET A 203 9.03 7.96 -17.14
C MET A 203 7.62 8.52 -16.99
N ASP A 204 7.10 8.98 -18.12
CA ASP A 204 5.74 9.47 -18.34
C ASP A 204 4.70 8.31 -18.24
N VAL A 205 4.71 7.62 -17.10
CA VAL A 205 3.81 6.50 -16.76
C VAL A 205 3.11 6.81 -15.43
N GLY A 206 2.93 8.09 -15.12
CA GLY A 206 2.11 8.52 -13.99
C GLY A 206 0.66 8.27 -14.33
N GLU A 207 0.13 7.11 -13.95
CA GLU A 207 -1.32 6.93 -13.96
C GLU A 207 -1.98 8.03 -13.11
N PRO A 208 -3.16 8.52 -13.52
CA PRO A 208 -3.85 9.56 -12.76
C PRO A 208 -4.09 9.08 -11.33
N ILE A 209 -3.81 9.94 -10.35
CA ILE A 209 -4.25 9.77 -8.97
C ILE A 209 -5.76 9.48 -8.99
N ILE A 210 -6.24 8.56 -8.15
CA ILE A 210 -7.68 8.31 -8.03
C ILE A 210 -8.31 9.57 -7.46
N GLU A 211 -9.11 10.25 -8.28
CA GLU A 211 -9.94 11.37 -7.85
C GLU A 211 -11.33 10.81 -7.56
N PHE A 212 -11.71 10.79 -6.27
CA PHE A 212 -13.05 10.37 -5.86
C PHE A 212 -14.10 11.39 -6.30
N SER A 213 -15.25 10.92 -6.78
CA SER A 213 -16.37 11.79 -7.08
C SER A 213 -16.86 12.53 -5.83
N GLU A 214 -17.58 13.63 -6.04
CA GLU A 214 -18.18 14.39 -4.95
C GLU A 214 -19.15 13.52 -4.11
N GLU A 215 -19.85 12.60 -4.77
CA GLU A 215 -20.75 11.65 -4.12
C GLU A 215 -19.98 10.68 -3.21
N THR A 216 -18.96 10.00 -3.71
CA THR A 216 -18.11 9.11 -2.89
C THR A 216 -17.50 9.87 -1.71
N ARG A 217 -17.01 11.09 -1.95
CA ARG A 217 -16.45 11.94 -0.89
C ARG A 217 -17.46 12.23 0.20
N LYS A 218 -18.69 12.61 -0.17
CA LYS A 218 -19.77 12.89 0.78
C LYS A 218 -20.13 11.65 1.60
N GLN A 219 -20.26 10.49 0.95
CA GLN A 219 -20.55 9.22 1.61
C GLN A 219 -19.47 8.84 2.63
N VAL A 220 -18.19 8.91 2.23
CA VAL A 220 -17.05 8.59 3.11
C VAL A 220 -16.97 9.56 4.30
N MET A 221 -17.24 10.86 4.08
CA MET A 221 -17.28 11.84 5.16
C MET A 221 -18.40 11.56 6.17
N GLN A 222 -19.59 11.18 5.69
CA GLN A 222 -20.71 10.80 6.56
C GLN A 222 -20.42 9.53 7.35
N ARG A 223 -19.91 8.49 6.67
CA ARG A 223 -19.50 7.22 7.29
C ARG A 223 -18.51 7.43 8.43
N ASP A 224 -17.48 8.25 8.20
CA ASP A 224 -16.41 8.43 9.17
C ASP A 224 -16.65 9.65 10.10
N GLN A 225 -17.90 10.13 10.18
CA GLN A 225 -18.33 11.25 11.05
C GLN A 225 -17.43 12.49 10.93
N TYR A 226 -17.01 12.81 9.71
CA TYR A 226 -16.15 13.96 9.43
C TYR A 226 -14.87 13.97 10.27
N THR A 227 -14.34 12.80 10.65
CA THR A 227 -13.18 12.69 11.54
C THR A 227 -12.14 11.73 10.97
N CYS A 228 -10.88 12.17 10.93
CA CYS A 228 -9.73 11.31 10.64
C CYS A 228 -9.44 10.43 11.86
N PHE A 229 -9.66 9.12 11.76
CA PHE A 229 -9.36 8.21 12.89
C PHE A 229 -7.87 8.20 13.28
N LYS A 230 -6.96 8.44 12.33
CA LYS A 230 -5.51 8.37 12.58
C LYS A 230 -5.00 9.53 13.43
N THR A 231 -5.58 10.73 13.27
CA THR A 231 -5.10 11.96 13.93
C THR A 231 -6.12 12.62 14.86
N GLY A 232 -7.39 12.22 14.77
CA GLY A 232 -8.50 12.85 15.49
C GLY A 232 -8.96 14.18 14.90
N SER A 233 -8.37 14.62 13.77
CA SER A 233 -8.76 15.85 13.08
C SER A 233 -10.20 15.76 12.58
N ALA A 234 -11.04 16.77 12.89
CA ALA A 234 -12.40 16.88 12.37
C ALA A 234 -12.50 17.96 11.28
N ASP A 235 -13.30 17.69 10.25
CA ASP A 235 -13.58 18.65 9.17
C ASP A 235 -14.46 19.79 9.73
N GLY A 236 -13.91 21.01 9.80
CA GLY A 236 -14.56 22.17 10.42
C GLY A 236 -13.75 22.88 11.51
N GLY A 237 -12.55 22.40 11.85
CA GLY A 237 -11.61 23.13 12.71
C GLY A 237 -11.06 24.41 12.05
N ALA A 238 -10.79 25.45 12.84
CA ALA A 238 -10.27 26.75 12.38
C ALA A 238 -8.87 26.71 11.70
N MET A 239 -8.23 25.53 11.60
CA MET A 239 -6.94 25.36 10.94
C MET A 239 -7.10 24.70 9.57
N GLU A 240 -6.70 25.43 8.53
CA GLU A 240 -6.58 25.02 7.12
C GLU A 240 -5.76 23.72 6.89
N ARG A 241 -5.01 23.27 7.91
CA ARG A 241 -4.27 21.99 7.91
C ARG A 241 -5.15 20.75 8.11
N SER A 242 -6.43 20.91 8.43
CA SER A 242 -7.31 19.81 8.86
C SER A 242 -8.28 19.35 7.77
N ARG A 243 -8.05 19.74 6.51
CA ARG A 243 -8.90 19.31 5.39
C ARG A 243 -8.85 17.79 5.28
N LEU A 244 -9.99 17.15 5.48
CA LEU A 244 -10.14 15.71 5.36
C LEU A 244 -10.37 15.33 3.90
N GLU A 245 -9.75 14.24 3.48
CA GLU A 245 -9.78 13.74 2.11
C GLU A 245 -10.00 12.22 2.12
N GLY A 246 -10.82 11.75 1.18
CA GLY A 246 -10.90 10.32 0.89
C GLY A 246 -9.56 9.87 0.33
N THR A 247 -8.86 9.00 1.05
CA THR A 247 -7.58 8.44 0.62
C THR A 247 -7.82 7.02 0.09
N PRO A 248 -7.29 6.67 -1.10
CA PRO A 248 -7.48 5.35 -1.66
C PRO A 248 -6.76 4.29 -0.82
N ILE A 249 -7.44 3.16 -0.59
CA ILE A 249 -6.84 1.97 0.05
C ILE A 249 -5.96 1.24 -0.96
N CYS A 250 -6.46 1.11 -2.18
CA CYS A 250 -5.83 0.41 -3.28
C CYS A 250 -5.81 1.27 -4.55
N GLU A 251 -4.68 1.23 -5.26
CA GLU A 251 -4.49 2.03 -6.47
C GLU A 251 -5.07 1.40 -7.73
N ARG A 252 -5.31 2.22 -8.76
CA ARG A 252 -5.95 1.81 -10.03
C ARG A 252 -5.29 0.61 -10.69
N ARG A 253 -3.96 0.53 -10.62
CA ARG A 253 -3.15 -0.56 -11.18
C ARG A 253 -3.48 -1.96 -10.64
N PHE A 254 -4.17 -2.04 -9.51
CA PHE A 254 -4.62 -3.31 -8.93
C PHE A 254 -6.07 -3.67 -9.28
N LEU A 255 -6.90 -2.65 -9.53
CA LEU A 255 -8.36 -2.78 -9.68
C LEU A 255 -8.84 -2.65 -11.15
N GLY A 256 -7.96 -2.39 -12.11
CA GLY A 256 -8.34 -2.13 -13.50
C GLY A 256 -8.91 -3.34 -14.28
N ASP A 257 -9.96 -3.07 -15.06
CA ASP A 257 -10.93 -4.00 -15.70
C ASP A 257 -10.43 -5.09 -16.66
N ARG A 258 -9.13 -5.23 -16.90
CA ARG A 258 -8.63 -6.30 -17.78
C ARG A 258 -7.32 -6.85 -17.27
N ILE A 259 -7.41 -7.88 -16.42
CA ILE A 259 -6.30 -8.83 -16.29
C ILE A 259 -6.18 -9.51 -17.65
N ASP A 260 -5.28 -8.98 -18.49
CA ASP A 260 -4.88 -9.68 -19.70
C ASP A 260 -4.21 -11.00 -19.28
N GLU A 261 -4.99 -12.09 -19.32
CA GLU A 261 -4.56 -13.45 -18.98
C GLU A 261 -3.44 -13.94 -19.90
N GLN A 262 -3.20 -13.30 -21.04
CA GLN A 262 -2.10 -13.67 -21.94
C GLN A 262 -0.76 -13.18 -21.39
N ASN A 263 -0.76 -12.19 -20.48
CA ASN A 263 0.45 -11.69 -19.85
C ASN A 263 0.88 -12.57 -18.67
N PRO A 264 2.03 -13.28 -18.75
CA PRO A 264 2.47 -14.20 -17.68
C PRO A 264 2.72 -13.49 -16.34
N ILE A 265 3.15 -12.22 -16.37
CA ILE A 265 3.35 -11.44 -15.15
C ILE A 265 2.02 -11.16 -14.46
N ARG A 266 0.96 -10.87 -15.22
CA ARG A 266 -0.38 -10.63 -14.65
C ARG A 266 -1.00 -11.91 -14.08
N ARG A 267 -0.82 -13.05 -14.75
CA ARG A 267 -1.22 -14.36 -14.20
C ARG A 267 -0.51 -14.65 -12.88
N MET A 268 0.79 -14.42 -12.81
CA MET A 268 1.55 -14.55 -11.56
C MET A 268 1.08 -13.60 -10.46
N THR A 269 0.74 -12.36 -10.80
CA THR A 269 0.17 -11.41 -9.84
C THR A 269 -1.19 -11.89 -9.32
N THR A 270 -2.03 -12.43 -10.21
CA THR A 270 -3.33 -13.00 -9.83
C THR A 270 -3.15 -14.20 -8.92
N ASP A 271 -2.26 -15.13 -9.28
CA ASP A 271 -1.91 -16.27 -8.43
C ASP A 271 -1.33 -15.81 -7.09
N PHE A 272 -0.53 -14.73 -7.05
CA PHE A 272 -0.06 -14.17 -5.77
C PHE A 272 -1.22 -13.70 -4.90
N PHE A 273 -2.18 -12.95 -5.44
CA PHE A 273 -3.36 -12.52 -4.66
C PHE A 273 -4.18 -13.70 -4.15
N GLN A 274 -4.46 -14.65 -5.02
CA GLN A 274 -5.30 -15.80 -4.69
C GLN A 274 -4.59 -16.73 -3.71
N ARG A 275 -3.36 -17.14 -4.04
CA ARG A 275 -2.63 -18.16 -3.28
C ARG A 275 -1.97 -17.61 -2.03
N VAL A 276 -1.41 -16.40 -2.07
CA VAL A 276 -0.70 -15.80 -0.93
C VAL A 276 -1.65 -15.03 -0.03
N LEU A 277 -2.56 -14.24 -0.59
CA LEU A 277 -3.44 -13.37 0.20
C LEU A 277 -4.85 -13.94 0.41
N GLY A 278 -5.23 -15.02 -0.28
CA GLY A 278 -6.61 -15.54 -0.23
C GLY A 278 -7.62 -14.62 -0.88
N ILE A 279 -7.19 -13.74 -1.79
CA ILE A 279 -8.04 -12.75 -2.46
C ILE A 279 -8.40 -13.27 -3.85
N ASP A 280 -9.61 -13.79 -3.99
CA ASP A 280 -10.10 -14.40 -5.24
C ASP A 280 -10.30 -13.38 -6.36
N LYS A 281 -10.96 -12.26 -6.02
CA LYS A 281 -11.28 -11.18 -6.95
C LYS A 281 -11.37 -9.85 -6.20
N LEU A 282 -10.69 -8.84 -6.73
CA LEU A 282 -10.85 -7.46 -6.28
C LEU A 282 -11.95 -6.78 -7.10
N ASP A 283 -13.21 -7.05 -6.74
CA ASP A 283 -14.39 -6.46 -7.39
C ASP A 283 -14.87 -5.23 -6.61
N VAL A 284 -14.02 -4.19 -6.58
CA VAL A 284 -14.30 -2.94 -5.87
C VAL A 284 -14.22 -1.79 -6.86
N ALA A 285 -15.23 -0.93 -6.83
CA ALA A 285 -15.22 0.29 -7.63
C ALA A 285 -14.00 1.15 -7.27
N LEU A 286 -13.25 1.57 -8.30
CA LEU A 286 -12.12 2.48 -8.15
C LEU A 286 -12.51 3.77 -7.41
N ASP A 287 -13.65 4.33 -7.82
CA ASP A 287 -14.33 5.45 -7.17
C ASP A 287 -15.53 4.91 -6.41
N GLY A 288 -15.30 4.47 -5.17
CA GLY A 288 -16.35 3.99 -4.29
C GLY A 288 -15.90 4.01 -2.82
N PRO A 289 -16.84 4.06 -1.86
CA PRO A 289 -16.51 4.12 -0.44
C PRO A 289 -15.72 2.91 0.05
N GLY A 290 -15.91 1.73 -0.57
CA GLY A 290 -15.14 0.52 -0.29
C GLY A 290 -13.63 0.63 -0.58
N ASN A 291 -13.20 1.51 -1.48
CA ASN A 291 -11.79 1.78 -1.75
C ASN A 291 -11.27 3.06 -1.05
N ALA A 292 -12.02 3.63 -0.10
CA ALA A 292 -11.68 4.93 0.50
C ALA A 292 -11.67 4.90 2.03
N ILE A 293 -10.66 5.53 2.62
CA ILE A 293 -10.59 5.84 4.05
C ILE A 293 -10.48 7.35 4.25
N LEU A 294 -11.19 7.92 5.23
CA LEU A 294 -11.11 9.34 5.51
C LEU A 294 -9.86 9.66 6.36
N LEU A 295 -8.94 10.43 5.79
CA LEU A 295 -7.72 10.86 6.46
C LEU A 295 -7.51 12.36 6.27
N ASP A 296 -6.80 13.00 7.19
CA ASP A 296 -6.21 14.28 6.86
C ASP A 296 -5.06 14.11 5.86
N ARG A 297 -4.71 15.20 5.19
CA ARG A 297 -3.69 15.20 4.12
C ARG A 297 -2.35 14.60 4.54
N TYR A 298 -1.91 14.81 5.79
CA TYR A 298 -0.63 14.29 6.27
C TYR A 298 -0.70 12.78 6.50
N ALA A 299 -1.74 12.31 7.20
CA ALA A 299 -1.99 10.90 7.42
C ALA A 299 -2.17 10.14 6.11
N GLY A 300 -2.91 10.72 5.14
CA GLY A 300 -3.13 10.16 3.81
C GLY A 300 -1.85 10.04 2.96
N SER A 301 -0.96 11.04 3.03
CA SER A 301 0.35 10.99 2.35
C SER A 301 1.25 9.88 2.91
N ILE A 302 1.26 9.73 4.23
CA ILE A 302 2.03 8.70 4.93
C ILE A 302 1.42 7.30 4.70
N TRP A 303 0.09 7.18 4.68
CA TRP A 303 -0.63 5.96 4.30
C TRP A 303 -0.24 5.50 2.89
N SER A 304 -0.36 6.38 1.90
CA SER A 304 -0.05 6.09 0.49
C SER A 304 1.41 5.68 0.25
N SER A 305 2.29 5.99 1.21
CA SER A 305 3.69 5.63 1.18
C SER A 305 3.99 4.36 2.00
N HIS A 306 2.97 3.64 2.49
CA HIS A 306 3.07 2.42 3.31
C HIS A 306 3.83 2.59 4.63
N HIS A 307 3.94 3.80 5.19
CA HIS A 307 4.64 4.02 6.48
C HIS A 307 3.88 3.47 7.69
N TRP A 308 2.57 3.33 7.58
CA TRP A 308 1.71 2.62 8.52
C TRP A 308 0.61 1.89 7.75
N THR A 309 -0.04 0.93 8.39
CA THR A 309 -1.12 0.16 7.79
C THR A 309 -2.16 -0.25 8.84
N LEU A 310 -3.24 -0.88 8.37
CA LEU A 310 -4.28 -1.49 9.17
C LEU A 310 -4.17 -3.01 9.05
N LYS A 311 -3.81 -3.69 10.13
CA LYS A 311 -3.83 -5.15 10.21
C LYS A 311 -5.26 -5.63 10.46
N PRO A 312 -5.86 -6.47 9.59
CA PRO A 312 -7.14 -7.10 9.88
C PRO A 312 -7.08 -7.95 11.15
N THR A 313 -8.18 -7.98 11.91
CA THR A 313 -8.34 -8.86 13.08
C THR A 313 -9.38 -9.95 12.80
N GLN A 314 -9.54 -10.88 13.74
CA GLN A 314 -10.61 -11.88 13.69
C GLN A 314 -12.01 -11.25 13.82
N ILE A 315 -12.11 -10.04 14.37
CA ILE A 315 -13.37 -9.30 14.48
C ILE A 315 -13.62 -8.56 13.15
N PRO A 316 -14.76 -8.79 12.48
CA PRO A 316 -15.11 -8.11 11.24
C PRO A 316 -15.03 -6.59 11.38
N ASN A 317 -14.50 -5.92 10.35
CA ASN A 317 -14.33 -4.46 10.26
C ASN A 317 -13.48 -3.83 11.37
N ARG A 318 -12.79 -4.64 12.18
CA ARG A 318 -11.85 -4.19 13.21
C ARG A 318 -10.41 -4.43 12.78
N TYR A 319 -9.59 -3.40 12.97
CA TYR A 319 -8.21 -3.39 12.51
C TYR A 319 -7.27 -2.87 13.60
N LYS A 320 -6.08 -3.44 13.69
CA LYS A 320 -4.98 -2.95 14.53
C LYS A 320 -4.12 -2.00 13.71
N ILE A 321 -3.89 -0.79 14.20
CA ILE A 321 -2.97 0.16 13.56
C ILE A 321 -1.54 -0.34 13.77
N VAL A 322 -0.81 -0.50 12.68
CA VAL A 322 0.61 -0.84 12.69
C VAL A 322 1.37 0.35 12.11
N ASP A 323 2.06 1.09 12.97
CA ASP A 323 2.79 2.31 12.64
C ASP A 323 4.25 2.17 13.06
N THR A 324 5.12 2.21 12.06
CA THR A 324 6.52 1.77 12.21
C THR A 324 7.45 2.94 12.45
N PHE A 325 6.99 4.16 12.18
CA PHE A 325 7.74 5.37 12.45
C PHE A 325 7.65 5.82 13.91
N GLY A 326 6.91 5.06 14.74
CA GLY A 326 6.66 5.36 16.14
C GLY A 326 5.80 6.63 16.31
N PRO A 327 5.39 6.97 17.54
CA PRO A 327 4.64 8.19 17.78
C PRO A 327 5.53 9.40 17.42
N ARG A 328 5.19 10.14 16.37
CA ARG A 328 5.76 11.47 16.17
C ARG A 328 5.12 12.41 17.18
N LYS A 329 5.90 13.36 17.68
CA LYS A 329 5.40 14.37 18.63
C LYS A 329 4.34 15.22 17.93
N GLY A 330 3.09 15.17 18.41
CA GLY A 330 2.00 16.05 17.96
C GLY A 330 0.75 15.37 17.42
N ASP A 331 0.72 14.03 17.32
CA ASP A 331 -0.25 13.36 16.45
C ASP A 331 -1.69 13.22 16.98
N GLY A 332 -1.98 13.49 18.26
CA GLY A 332 -3.34 13.62 18.82
C GLY A 332 -4.31 12.42 18.74
N GLY A 333 -4.12 11.49 17.79
CA GLY A 333 -5.05 10.44 17.41
C GLY A 333 -4.52 9.02 17.59
N ALA A 334 -5.02 8.09 16.76
CA ALA A 334 -4.78 6.67 16.92
C ALA A 334 -3.32 6.26 16.68
N ARG A 335 -2.74 5.61 17.69
CA ARG A 335 -1.31 5.27 17.77
C ARG A 335 -1.05 3.83 17.33
N ASN A 336 0.22 3.49 17.12
CA ASN A 336 0.64 2.11 16.93
C ASN A 336 0.03 1.19 18.01
N GLY A 337 -0.53 0.05 17.60
CA GLY A 337 -1.16 -0.95 18.46
C GLY A 337 -2.60 -0.63 18.88
N VAL A 338 -3.14 0.55 18.54
CA VAL A 338 -4.56 0.87 18.79
C VAL A 338 -5.45 0.11 17.81
N TYR A 339 -6.60 -0.36 18.29
CA TYR A 339 -7.62 -0.97 17.46
C TYR A 339 -8.67 0.07 17.05
N ILE A 340 -9.07 0.04 15.79
CA ILE A 340 -10.17 0.83 15.25
C ILE A 340 -11.23 -0.10 14.68
N SER A 341 -12.47 0.38 14.57
CA SER A 341 -13.54 -0.34 13.89
C SER A 341 -14.27 0.62 12.98
N PHE A 342 -14.54 0.21 11.74
CA PHE A 342 -15.45 0.93 10.87
C PHE A 342 -16.87 0.41 11.13
N ALA A 343 -17.78 1.30 11.46
CA ALA A 343 -19.17 0.97 11.74
C ALA A 343 -20.07 1.47 10.61
N ASP A 344 -21.10 0.67 10.30
CA ASP A 344 -22.15 1.10 9.40
C ASP A 344 -23.11 2.00 10.19
N HIS A 345 -23.16 3.28 9.83
CA HIS A 345 -24.01 4.29 10.47
C HIS A 345 -25.36 4.47 9.75
N SER A 346 -25.74 3.58 8.82
CA SER A 346 -26.99 3.70 8.06
C SER A 346 -28.25 3.30 8.81
N VAL A 347 -28.13 2.67 9.99
CA VAL A 347 -29.27 2.30 10.83
C VAL A 347 -29.52 3.38 11.86
N ASP A 348 -29.91 4.57 11.42
CA ASP A 348 -30.47 5.56 12.34
C ASP A 348 -31.93 5.19 12.63
N LYS A 349 -32.22 4.78 13.87
CA LYS A 349 -33.48 4.13 14.30
C LYS A 349 -34.73 5.02 14.24
N HIS A 350 -34.61 6.25 13.76
CA HIS A 350 -35.68 7.27 13.84
C HIS A 350 -36.27 7.71 12.50
N THR A 351 -35.82 7.17 11.37
CA THR A 351 -36.40 7.45 10.06
C THR A 351 -36.88 6.16 9.40
N THR A 352 -38.18 6.10 9.09
CA THR A 352 -38.87 4.98 8.43
C THR A 352 -38.47 4.75 6.97
N GLU A 353 -37.48 5.48 6.46
CA GLU A 353 -36.90 5.27 5.15
C GLU A 353 -35.63 4.45 5.31
N LYS A 354 -35.52 3.33 4.58
CA LYS A 354 -34.29 2.53 4.49
C LYS A 354 -33.18 3.41 3.93
N ALA A 355 -32.43 4.11 4.78
CA ALA A 355 -31.19 4.73 4.38
C ALA A 355 -30.27 3.59 3.90
N GLN A 356 -29.81 3.66 2.66
CA GLN A 356 -28.81 2.74 2.16
C GLN A 356 -27.52 2.93 2.97
N GLY A 357 -27.02 1.84 3.57
CA GLY A 357 -25.64 1.67 4.02
C GLY A 357 -24.63 2.44 3.19
N VAL A 358 -23.79 3.28 3.81
CA VAL A 358 -22.54 3.64 3.17
C VAL A 358 -21.61 2.44 3.30
N GLU A 359 -21.08 1.98 2.18
CA GLU A 359 -20.15 0.85 2.13
C GLU A 359 -18.92 1.09 3.02
N LEU A 360 -18.57 0.07 3.81
CA LEU A 360 -17.37 0.09 4.66
C LEU A 360 -16.11 -0.13 3.83
N PRO A 361 -14.93 0.31 4.32
CA PRO A 361 -13.65 -0.01 3.68
C PRO A 361 -13.52 -1.52 3.42
N ASN A 362 -13.21 -1.87 2.17
CA ASN A 362 -13.13 -3.26 1.77
C ASN A 362 -11.96 -3.96 2.48
N ARG A 363 -12.26 -5.10 3.13
CA ARG A 363 -11.29 -5.85 3.94
C ARG A 363 -10.11 -6.35 3.11
N ASP A 364 -10.34 -6.81 1.89
CA ASP A 364 -9.29 -7.41 1.06
C ASP A 364 -8.34 -6.35 0.50
N LEU A 365 -8.84 -5.14 0.23
CA LEU A 365 -7.99 -3.99 -0.09
C LEU A 365 -7.11 -3.60 1.10
N ILE A 366 -7.66 -3.61 2.31
CA ILE A 366 -6.87 -3.35 3.53
C ILE A 366 -5.83 -4.45 3.76
N LEU A 367 -6.21 -5.72 3.56
CA LEU A 367 -5.29 -6.86 3.66
C LEU A 367 -4.15 -6.73 2.66
N LEU A 368 -4.45 -6.37 1.41
CA LEU A 368 -3.46 -6.11 0.38
C LEU A 368 -2.50 -4.98 0.77
N HIS A 369 -3.05 -3.85 1.25
CA HIS A 369 -2.22 -2.73 1.73
C HIS A 369 -1.31 -3.15 2.91
N ALA A 370 -1.85 -3.92 3.86
CA ALA A 370 -1.08 -4.47 4.99
C ALA A 370 0.03 -5.42 4.56
N ALA A 371 -0.25 -6.31 3.60
CA ALA A 371 0.76 -7.20 3.04
C ALA A 371 1.88 -6.42 2.35
N CYS A 372 1.53 -5.45 1.49
CA CYS A 372 2.50 -4.59 0.81
C CYS A 372 3.37 -3.81 1.81
N ALA A 373 2.76 -3.18 2.82
CA ALA A 373 3.51 -2.46 3.86
C ALA A 373 4.46 -3.39 4.62
N SER A 374 3.97 -4.53 5.10
CA SER A 374 4.78 -5.50 5.84
C SER A 374 5.97 -6.01 5.01
N ILE A 375 5.73 -6.40 3.76
CA ILE A 375 6.80 -6.90 2.89
C ILE A 375 7.83 -5.81 2.61
N GLN A 376 7.39 -4.58 2.31
CA GLN A 376 8.31 -3.47 2.03
C GLN A 376 9.23 -3.17 3.21
N HIS A 377 8.69 -3.16 4.42
CA HIS A 377 9.46 -2.84 5.63
C HIS A 377 10.39 -3.99 6.02
N ARG A 378 9.88 -5.23 6.05
CA ARG A 378 10.67 -6.42 6.43
C ARG A 378 11.82 -6.69 5.47
N SER A 379 11.57 -6.55 4.16
CA SER A 379 12.59 -6.79 3.13
C SER A 379 13.65 -5.69 3.05
N GLY A 380 13.43 -4.51 3.64
CA GLY A 380 14.27 -3.33 3.43
C GLY A 380 14.04 -2.65 2.08
N ALA A 381 12.98 -3.03 1.36
CA ALA A 381 12.58 -2.38 0.12
C ALA A 381 12.13 -0.93 0.32
N PHE A 382 11.83 -0.58 1.56
CA PHE A 382 11.38 0.75 1.96
C PHE A 382 12.54 1.77 1.99
N SER A 383 12.78 2.48 0.89
CA SER A 383 13.80 3.54 0.84
C SER A 383 13.15 4.88 0.50
N PHE A 384 13.13 5.80 1.47
CA PHE A 384 13.56 7.20 1.26
C PHE A 384 13.34 8.13 2.47
N SER A 385 12.76 7.67 3.58
CA SER A 385 12.47 8.57 4.71
C SER A 385 12.60 7.96 6.10
N ALA A 386 12.99 6.69 6.19
CA ALA A 386 13.42 6.12 7.46
C ALA A 386 14.64 6.93 7.94
N PRO A 387 14.61 7.51 9.15
CA PRO A 387 15.78 8.17 9.72
C PRO A 387 17.00 7.25 9.64
N ARG A 388 18.20 7.78 9.35
CA ARG A 388 19.43 6.98 9.42
C ARG A 388 19.52 6.32 10.80
N GLY A 389 19.68 5.01 10.83
CA GLY A 389 19.69 4.21 12.08
C GLY A 389 18.34 3.65 12.52
N TRP A 390 17.27 3.86 11.74
CA TRP A 390 15.99 3.16 11.97
C TRP A 390 16.15 1.67 11.60
N GLN A 391 16.11 0.81 12.60
CA GLN A 391 15.99 -0.63 12.41
C GLN A 391 14.50 -0.98 12.54
N PRO A 392 13.86 -1.54 11.50
CA PRO A 392 12.56 -2.15 11.69
C PRO A 392 12.71 -3.22 12.77
N TRP A 393 11.83 -3.21 13.77
CA TRP A 393 11.65 -4.38 14.61
C TRP A 393 11.17 -5.52 13.68
N LEU A 394 12.09 -6.42 13.33
CA LEU A 394 11.88 -7.47 12.33
C LEU A 394 11.04 -8.63 12.89
N GLU A 395 11.00 -8.79 14.21
CA GLU A 395 10.14 -9.75 14.89
C GLU A 395 8.76 -9.13 15.11
N GLY A 396 7.72 -9.73 14.51
CA GLY A 396 6.33 -9.32 14.71
C GLY A 396 5.98 -7.92 14.23
N TYR A 397 6.29 -7.57 12.98
CA TYR A 397 5.88 -6.29 12.36
C TYR A 397 4.37 -6.04 12.56
N LEU A 398 3.53 -7.04 12.32
CA LEU A 398 2.09 -6.96 12.61
C LEU A 398 1.72 -7.52 14.01
N GLY A 399 2.71 -7.87 14.82
CA GLY A 399 2.57 -8.61 16.07
C GLY A 399 2.16 -10.08 15.88
N PRO A 400 2.33 -10.95 16.89
CA PRO A 400 1.94 -12.34 16.81
C PRO A 400 0.42 -12.49 16.59
N PRO A 401 -0.03 -13.53 15.87
CA PRO A 401 -1.45 -13.72 15.55
C PRO A 401 -2.35 -13.85 16.80
N ASN A 402 -1.79 -14.31 17.93
CA ASN A 402 -2.54 -14.60 19.17
C ASN A 402 -2.47 -13.52 20.25
N GLU A 403 -1.79 -12.39 20.00
CA GLU A 403 -1.84 -11.25 20.93
C GLU A 403 -3.27 -10.69 21.07
N ASP A 404 -4.06 -10.82 19.99
CA ASP A 404 -5.39 -10.24 19.86
C ASP A 404 -6.40 -10.86 20.83
N ALA A 405 -6.31 -12.17 21.13
CA ALA A 405 -7.24 -12.86 22.03
C ALA A 405 -7.10 -12.44 23.51
N THR A 406 -5.90 -12.04 23.93
CA THR A 406 -5.61 -11.75 25.34
C THR A 406 -5.94 -10.30 25.72
N ARG A 407 -5.98 -9.39 24.73
CA ARG A 407 -6.32 -7.96 24.93
C ARG A 407 -7.78 -7.60 24.60
N LEU A 408 -8.61 -8.60 24.30
CA LEU A 408 -10.06 -8.44 24.04
C LEU A 408 -10.83 -7.74 25.17
N ALA A 409 -10.28 -7.70 26.39
CA ALA A 409 -10.90 -7.07 27.56
C ALA A 409 -10.82 -5.53 27.58
N GLU A 410 -10.02 -4.87 26.74
CA GLU A 410 -9.77 -3.41 26.81
C GLU A 410 -10.18 -2.62 25.54
N GLY A 411 -10.98 -3.21 24.65
CA GLY A 411 -11.38 -2.57 23.39
C GLY A 411 -12.27 -1.34 23.60
N ARG A 412 -11.71 -0.14 23.39
CA ARG A 412 -12.48 1.10 23.21
C ARG A 412 -13.32 1.02 21.92
N ILE A 413 -14.63 1.13 22.06
CA ILE A 413 -15.56 1.33 20.95
C ILE A 413 -15.57 2.84 20.68
N TRP A 414 -15.08 3.27 19.53
CA TRP A 414 -15.27 4.66 19.10
C TRP A 414 -16.70 4.79 18.57
N GLY A 415 -17.57 5.24 19.45
CA GLY A 415 -18.98 5.47 19.19
C GLY A 415 -19.63 6.09 20.41
N GLN A 416 -19.85 7.41 20.33
CA GLN A 416 -20.86 8.17 21.07
C GLN A 416 -20.54 8.75 22.46
N ASP A 417 -19.59 8.23 23.26
CA ASP A 417 -19.42 8.72 24.65
C ASP A 417 -18.14 9.51 24.99
N ASP A 418 -17.16 9.66 24.09
CA ASP A 418 -15.94 10.46 24.35
C ASP A 418 -15.99 11.89 23.75
N LEU A 419 -17.20 12.44 23.60
CA LEU A 419 -17.41 13.89 23.45
C LEU A 419 -17.38 14.58 24.82
N LEU A 420 -16.25 14.45 25.53
CA LEU A 420 -15.89 15.41 26.56
C LEU A 420 -14.55 16.03 26.19
N PRO A 421 -14.51 17.35 25.91
CA PRO A 421 -13.23 18.00 25.69
C PRO A 421 -12.46 17.89 26.99
N THR A 422 -11.21 17.44 26.91
CA THR A 422 -10.17 17.90 27.82
C THR A 422 -10.37 19.40 28.01
N ILE A 423 -10.91 19.78 29.17
CA ILE A 423 -11.19 21.16 29.53
C ILE A 423 -9.89 21.91 29.31
N ASN A 424 -9.94 22.79 28.32
CA ASN A 424 -8.82 23.57 27.83
C ASN A 424 -8.05 24.13 29.03
N LEU A 425 -6.74 23.93 29.11
CA LEU A 425 -5.90 24.50 30.17
C LEU A 425 -6.15 26.01 30.34
N LYS A 426 -6.56 26.70 29.26
CA LYS A 426 -7.00 28.11 29.28
C LYS A 426 -8.30 28.34 30.04
N PHE A 427 -9.25 27.40 30.01
CA PHE A 427 -10.49 27.45 30.79
C PHE A 427 -10.23 27.18 32.28
N GLN A 428 -9.28 26.28 32.61
CA GLN A 428 -8.82 26.12 33.99
C GLN A 428 -8.10 27.37 34.51
N ILE A 429 -7.24 27.99 33.69
CA ILE A 429 -6.60 29.28 34.02
C ILE A 429 -7.65 30.39 34.19
N PHE A 430 -8.68 30.42 33.34
CA PHE A 430 -9.77 31.39 33.43
C PHE A 430 -10.58 31.21 34.73
N LEU A 431 -11.00 29.99 35.07
CA LEU A 431 -11.70 29.69 36.32
C LEU A 431 -10.85 30.03 37.56
N PHE A 432 -9.54 29.77 37.49
CA PHE A 432 -8.61 30.15 38.54
C PHE A 432 -8.51 31.68 38.71
N LEU A 433 -8.44 32.45 37.61
CA LEU A 433 -8.40 33.91 37.66
C LEU A 433 -9.73 34.51 38.16
N VAL A 434 -10.87 33.95 37.76
CA VAL A 434 -12.19 34.35 38.27
C VAL A 434 -12.29 34.09 39.77
N TRP A 435 -11.79 32.95 40.25
CA TRP A 435 -11.75 32.62 41.68
C TRP A 435 -10.84 33.56 42.49
N VAL A 436 -9.66 33.91 41.96
CA VAL A 436 -8.76 34.89 42.59
C VAL A 436 -9.40 36.29 42.64
N LEU A 437 -10.07 36.73 41.58
CA LEU A 437 -10.79 38.01 41.56
C LEU A 437 -11.96 38.01 42.55
N PHE A 438 -12.66 36.89 42.70
CA PHE A 438 -13.73 36.75 43.68
C PHE A 438 -13.20 36.84 45.12
N LEU A 439 -12.05 36.25 45.41
CA LEU A 439 -11.39 36.36 46.72
C LEU A 439 -10.88 37.78 47.02
N LEU A 440 -10.39 38.50 46.01
CA LEU A 440 -9.98 39.90 46.14
C LEU A 440 -11.18 40.84 46.34
N TRP A 441 -12.35 40.49 45.79
CA TRP A 441 -13.57 41.27 45.93
C TRP A 441 -14.35 40.96 47.20
N TRP A 442 -14.12 39.78 47.80
CA TRP A 442 -14.73 39.33 49.05
C TRP A 442 -13.95 39.77 50.31
N GLN A 443 -13.00 40.71 50.22
CA GLN A 443 -12.53 41.39 51.43
C GLN A 443 -13.69 42.25 51.97
N PRO A 444 -14.24 41.96 53.16
CA PRO A 444 -15.25 42.82 53.75
C PRO A 444 -14.64 44.21 53.98
N PHE A 445 -15.31 45.23 53.44
CA PHE A 445 -15.09 46.61 53.85
C PHE A 445 -15.45 46.68 55.34
N ASP A 446 -14.46 46.60 56.22
CA ASP A 446 -14.64 47.05 57.59
C ASP A 446 -14.68 48.58 57.57
N ASP A 447 -15.89 49.10 57.76
CA ASP A 447 -16.24 50.49 57.97
C ASP A 447 -15.32 51.17 58.99
N VAL A 448 -14.53 52.16 58.58
CA VAL A 448 -13.97 53.14 59.52
C VAL A 448 -14.03 54.55 58.93
N TYR A 449 -15.14 55.21 59.27
CA TYR A 449 -15.26 56.60 59.73
C TYR A 449 -14.11 57.56 59.40
N VAL A 450 -14.44 58.56 58.57
CA VAL A 450 -13.79 59.87 58.51
C VAL A 450 -14.07 60.64 59.80
N PRO A 451 -13.10 61.41 60.31
CA PRO A 451 -13.46 62.78 60.67
C PRO A 451 -12.54 63.81 60.01
N LEU A 452 -13.20 64.83 59.48
CA LEU A 452 -12.63 66.11 59.03
C LEU A 452 -11.97 66.85 60.19
N ALA A 453 -10.77 67.37 59.93
CA ALA A 453 -10.29 68.67 60.42
C ALA A 453 -9.30 69.24 59.40
#